data_AF-A0A7C5ZDZ8-F1
#
_entry.id   AF-A0A7C5ZDZ8-F1
#
_cell.length_a   1.000
_cell.length_b   1.000
_cell.length_c   1.000
_cell.angle_alpha   90.00
_cell.angle_beta   90.00
_cell.angle_gamma   90.00
#
_symmetry.space_group_name_H-M   'P 1'
#
loop_
_entity.id
_entity.type
_entity.pdbx_description
1 polymer ?
#
loop_
_entity_poly.entity_id
_entity_poly.type
_entity_poly.pdbx_seq_one_letter_code
_entity_poly.pdbx_strand_id
1 'polypeptide(L)'
;MLRIVVLGLSLLLLLAGGALIALGPLLFRMRLVDLVTAMDGMQAVALWMLVGAVGLGLVGLVLAFIGARHRAGIVAVLLTAAAGMAAGSIYGRDVSREDLPPIWDVQTDWSRPVAFTEATLKARAGAGAVRVRDDAMVGDGQGRWTGLPFAQAQAVFYRDIEPLVLKAAPGEVAEAAVR
;
A
#
# COMPACT_ATOMS: atom_id res chain seq x y z
N MET A 1 -9.73 10.00 41.11
CA MET A 1 -9.36 10.83 39.95
C MET A 1 -8.37 10.14 39.02
N LEU A 2 -7.27 9.56 39.54
CA LEU A 2 -6.23 8.90 38.73
C LEU A 2 -6.77 7.96 37.65
N ARG A 3 -7.66 7.02 37.98
CA ARG A 3 -8.27 6.10 36.99
C ARG A 3 -8.97 6.79 35.83
N ILE A 4 -9.64 7.92 36.08
CA ILE A 4 -10.40 8.66 35.06
C ILE A 4 -9.40 9.32 34.10
N VAL A 5 -8.32 9.88 34.64
CA VAL A 5 -7.23 10.45 33.84
C VAL A 5 -6.57 9.37 32.99
N VAL A 6 -6.25 8.21 33.57
CA VAL A 6 -5.64 7.08 32.84
C VAL A 6 -6.55 6.59 31.71
N LEU A 7 -7.83 6.35 31.98
CA LEU A 7 -8.79 5.91 30.96
C LEU A 7 -9.07 7.00 29.91
N GLY A 8 -9.08 8.28 30.33
CA GLY A 8 -9.20 9.42 29.42
C GLY A 8 -8.01 9.53 28.47
N LEU A 9 -6.79 9.32 28.97
CA LEU A 9 -5.58 9.27 28.15
C LEU A 9 -5.59 8.07 27.19
N SER A 10 -6.02 6.89 27.66
CA SER A 10 -6.20 5.71 26.80
C SER A 10 -7.19 5.99 25.66
N LEU A 11 -8.34 6.61 25.96
CA LEU A 11 -9.31 7.02 24.95
C LEU A 11 -8.74 8.05 23.97
N LEU A 12 -7.98 9.03 24.45
CA LEU A 12 -7.35 10.04 23.59
C LEU A 12 -6.36 9.40 22.62
N LEU A 13 -5.52 8.47 23.09
CA LEU A 13 -4.59 7.74 22.24
C LEU A 13 -5.32 6.85 21.22
N LEU A 14 -6.40 6.18 21.62
CA LEU A 14 -7.24 5.40 20.72
C LEU A 14 -7.82 6.26 19.59
N LEU A 15 -8.37 7.44 19.93
CA LEU A 15 -8.94 8.35 18.95
C LEU A 15 -7.87 8.96 18.03
N ALA A 16 -6.72 9.35 18.59
CA ALA A 16 -5.61 9.90 17.82
C ALA A 16 -5.03 8.84 16.84
N GLY A 17 -4.80 7.61 17.33
CA GLY A 17 -4.36 6.51 16.49
C GLY A 17 -5.37 6.17 15.40
N GLY A 18 -6.66 6.08 15.75
CA GLY A 18 -7.75 5.87 14.79
C GLY A 18 -7.84 6.98 13.74
N ALA A 19 -7.67 8.24 14.14
CA ALA A 19 -7.66 9.38 13.24
C ALA A 19 -6.49 9.30 12.24
N LEU A 20 -5.29 8.92 12.69
CA LEU A 20 -4.13 8.76 11.80
C LEU A 20 -4.35 7.69 10.74
N ILE A 21 -4.98 6.56 11.10
CA ILE A 21 -5.34 5.49 10.15
C ILE A 21 -6.27 6.01 9.07
N ALA A 22 -7.25 6.83 9.42
CA ALA A 22 -8.20 7.40 8.46
C ALA A 22 -7.62 8.57 7.65
N LEU A 23 -6.81 9.42 8.28
CA LEU A 23 -6.25 10.62 7.68
C LEU A 23 -5.14 10.31 6.68
N GLY A 24 -4.33 9.27 6.89
CA GLY A 24 -3.25 8.90 5.95
C GLY A 24 -3.76 8.76 4.51
N PRO A 25 -4.70 7.84 4.22
CA PRO A 25 -5.29 7.69 2.89
C PRO A 25 -5.97 8.96 2.36
N LEU A 26 -6.62 9.73 3.24
CA LEU A 26 -7.31 10.97 2.88
C LEU A 26 -6.32 12.04 2.40
N LEU A 27 -5.25 12.25 3.17
CA LEU A 27 -4.20 13.23 2.85
C LEU A 27 -3.44 12.85 1.57
N PHE A 28 -3.21 11.55 1.36
CA PHE A 28 -2.64 11.06 0.09
C PHE A 28 -3.57 11.35 -1.10
N ARG A 29 -4.87 11.07 -0.97
CA ARG A 29 -5.86 11.39 -2.03
C ARG A 29 -5.95 12.89 -2.34
N MET A 30 -5.76 13.72 -1.31
CA MET A 30 -5.70 15.18 -1.46
C MET A 30 -4.35 15.68 -1.98
N ARG A 31 -3.38 14.79 -2.23
CA ARG A 31 -2.02 15.10 -2.68
C ARG A 31 -1.24 16.02 -1.72
N LEU A 32 -1.59 15.98 -0.43
CA LEU A 32 -0.92 16.77 0.61
C LEU A 32 0.33 16.07 1.15
N VAL A 33 0.37 14.74 1.03
CA VAL A 33 1.42 13.87 1.58
C VAL A 33 1.70 12.77 0.57
N ASP A 34 2.96 12.32 0.48
CA ASP A 34 3.34 11.19 -0.37
C ASP A 34 2.83 9.85 0.18
N LEU A 35 2.85 8.81 -0.66
CA LEU A 35 2.30 7.51 -0.31
C LEU A 35 3.03 6.86 0.88
N VAL A 36 4.37 7.01 0.96
CA VAL A 36 5.19 6.36 2.00
C VAL A 36 4.91 7.01 3.35
N THR A 37 4.89 8.35 3.39
CA THR A 37 4.56 9.07 4.62
C THR A 37 3.13 8.76 5.06
N ALA A 38 2.17 8.69 4.12
CA ALA A 38 0.76 8.42 4.42
C ALA A 38 0.50 6.97 4.88
N MET A 39 1.14 5.98 4.24
CA MET A 39 0.87 4.56 4.47
C MET A 39 1.79 3.93 5.49
N ASP A 40 3.08 4.27 5.51
CA ASP A 40 4.03 3.62 6.42
C ASP A 40 4.31 4.54 7.62
N GLY A 41 4.60 5.82 7.38
CA GLY A 41 4.90 6.78 8.45
C GLY A 41 3.74 6.98 9.42
N MET A 42 2.57 7.37 8.92
CA MET A 42 1.40 7.62 9.77
C MET A 42 0.84 6.35 10.41
N GLN A 43 0.90 5.20 9.73
CA GLN A 43 0.45 3.92 10.32
C GLN A 43 1.39 3.44 11.42
N ALA A 44 2.70 3.63 11.28
CA ALA A 44 3.65 3.33 12.35
C ALA A 44 3.38 4.16 13.61
N VAL A 45 3.14 5.47 13.46
CA VAL A 45 2.77 6.34 14.60
C VAL A 45 1.42 5.89 15.20
N ALA A 46 0.44 5.57 14.36
CA ALA A 46 -0.85 5.08 14.82
C ALA A 46 -0.72 3.79 15.63
N LEU A 47 0.14 2.85 15.19
CA LEU A 47 0.41 1.61 15.90
C LEU A 47 0.93 1.88 17.32
N TRP A 48 1.94 2.73 17.46
CA TRP A 48 2.49 3.06 18.78
C TRP A 48 1.49 3.77 19.69
N MET A 49 0.64 4.64 19.14
CA MET A 49 -0.46 5.26 19.90
C MET A 49 -1.46 4.22 20.40
N LEU A 50 -1.84 3.26 19.55
CA LEU A 50 -2.79 2.20 19.92
C LEU A 50 -2.19 1.21 20.93
N VAL A 51 -0.92 0.85 20.79
CA VAL A 51 -0.20 0.05 21.80
C VAL A 51 -0.15 0.80 23.14
N GLY A 52 0.12 2.11 23.12
CA GLY A 52 0.03 2.96 24.30
C GLY A 52 -1.37 2.98 24.91
N ALA A 53 -2.42 3.05 24.08
CA ALA A 53 -3.81 2.99 24.51
C ALA A 53 -4.16 1.66 25.20
N VAL A 54 -3.67 0.52 24.67
CA VAL A 54 -3.76 -0.81 25.30
C VAL A 54 -3.08 -0.81 26.67
N GLY A 55 -1.84 -0.33 26.75
CA GLY A 55 -1.09 -0.28 28.01
C GLY A 55 -1.82 0.53 29.09
N LEU A 56 -2.29 1.73 28.75
CA LEU A 56 -3.08 2.55 29.67
C LEU A 56 -4.45 1.94 29.99
N GLY A 57 -5.08 1.24 29.04
CA GLY A 57 -6.31 0.49 29.26
C GLY A 57 -6.14 -0.60 30.31
N LEU A 58 -5.06 -1.37 30.23
CA LEU A 58 -4.70 -2.41 31.22
C LEU A 58 -4.42 -1.81 32.60
N VAL A 59 -3.68 -0.70 32.67
CA VAL A 59 -3.45 0.01 33.95
C VAL A 59 -4.79 0.50 34.53
N GLY A 60 -5.65 1.06 33.69
CA GLY A 60 -7.00 1.49 34.07
C GLY A 60 -7.87 0.34 34.59
N LEU A 61 -7.73 -0.86 34.00
CA LEU A 61 -8.41 -2.07 34.43
C LEU A 61 -7.95 -2.52 35.83
N VAL A 62 -6.64 -2.56 36.06
CA VAL A 62 -6.07 -2.88 37.39
C VAL A 62 -6.57 -1.89 38.45
N LEU A 63 -6.54 -0.59 38.15
CA LEU A 63 -7.05 0.44 39.06
C LEU A 63 -8.56 0.32 39.30
N ALA A 64 -9.33 -0.16 38.32
CA ALA A 64 -10.75 -0.40 38.47
C ALA A 64 -11.05 -1.59 39.38
N PHE A 65 -10.24 -2.65 39.32
CA PHE A 65 -10.32 -3.80 40.24
C PHE A 65 -9.98 -3.41 41.67
N ILE A 66 -8.85 -2.70 41.88
CA ILE A 66 -8.43 -2.24 43.21
C ILE A 66 -9.52 -1.34 43.83
N GLY A 67 -10.14 -0.48 43.02
CA GLY A 67 -11.19 0.42 43.49
C GLY A 67 -12.60 -0.18 43.57
N ALA A 68 -12.79 -1.47 43.24
CA ALA A 68 -14.09 -2.14 43.12
C ALA A 68 -15.11 -1.34 42.28
N ARG A 69 -14.68 -0.74 41.16
CA ARG A 69 -15.55 0.08 40.30
C ARG A 69 -15.82 -0.62 38.97
N HIS A 70 -16.93 -1.35 38.92
CA HIS A 70 -17.35 -2.12 37.74
C HIS A 70 -17.47 -1.28 36.45
N ARG A 71 -18.02 -0.06 36.51
CA ARG A 71 -18.16 0.81 35.33
C ARG A 71 -16.81 1.19 34.71
N ALA A 72 -15.81 1.48 35.54
CA ALA A 72 -14.47 1.80 35.07
C ALA A 72 -13.78 0.57 34.46
N GLY A 73 -14.03 -0.61 35.04
CA GLY A 73 -13.53 -1.88 34.49
C GLY A 73 -14.09 -2.16 33.10
N ILE A 74 -15.40 -1.98 32.90
CA ILE A 74 -16.03 -2.14 31.58
C ILE A 74 -15.40 -1.21 30.55
N VAL A 75 -15.24 0.08 30.88
CA VAL A 75 -14.59 1.05 29.97
C VAL A 75 -13.15 0.64 29.65
N ALA A 76 -12.39 0.21 30.64
CA ALA A 76 -11.02 -0.25 30.45
C ALA A 76 -10.94 -1.45 29.49
N VAL A 77 -11.83 -2.42 29.63
CA VAL A 77 -11.91 -3.58 28.74
C VAL A 77 -12.25 -3.15 27.31
N LEU A 78 -13.24 -2.27 27.13
CA LEU A 78 -13.65 -1.79 25.81
C LEU A 78 -12.51 -1.04 25.10
N LEU A 79 -11.82 -0.14 25.81
CA LEU A 79 -10.68 0.59 25.26
C LEU A 79 -9.54 -0.36 24.87
N THR A 80 -9.20 -1.30 25.75
CA THR A 80 -8.14 -2.28 25.51
C THR A 80 -8.46 -3.17 24.31
N ALA A 81 -9.70 -3.65 24.21
CA ALA A 81 -10.14 -4.50 23.10
C ALA A 81 -10.13 -3.72 21.78
N ALA A 82 -10.70 -2.51 21.73
CA ALA A 82 -10.74 -1.69 20.53
C ALA A 82 -9.33 -1.32 20.05
N ALA A 83 -8.47 -0.86 20.97
CA ALA A 83 -7.09 -0.52 20.65
C ALA A 83 -6.28 -1.74 20.22
N GLY A 84 -6.45 -2.88 20.91
CA GLY A 84 -5.77 -4.13 20.60
C GLY A 84 -6.15 -4.68 19.23
N MET A 85 -7.44 -4.66 18.87
CA MET A 85 -7.90 -5.05 17.53
C MET A 85 -7.32 -4.13 16.44
N ALA A 86 -7.33 -2.81 16.68
CA ALA A 86 -6.78 -1.86 15.72
C ALA A 86 -5.26 -2.05 15.52
N ALA A 87 -4.50 -2.13 16.63
CA ALA A 87 -3.06 -2.36 16.60
C ALA A 87 -2.71 -3.70 15.96
N GLY A 88 -3.40 -4.78 16.35
CA GLY A 88 -3.22 -6.10 15.77
C GLY A 88 -3.53 -6.15 14.28
N SER A 89 -4.51 -5.38 13.81
CA SER A 89 -4.82 -5.29 12.38
C SER A 89 -3.72 -4.60 11.55
N ILE A 90 -3.01 -3.62 12.14
CA ILE A 90 -1.88 -2.95 11.47
C ILE A 90 -0.68 -3.89 11.47
N TYR A 91 -0.32 -4.41 12.65
CA TYR A 91 0.80 -5.33 12.79
C TYR A 91 0.66 -6.58 11.91
N GLY A 92 -0.54 -7.17 11.87
CA GLY A 92 -0.80 -8.34 11.03
C GLY A 92 -0.68 -8.04 9.54
N ARG A 93 -1.02 -6.81 9.10
CA ARG A 93 -0.79 -6.37 7.72
C ARG A 93 0.69 -6.22 7.41
N ASP A 94 1.48 -5.67 8.32
CA ASP A 94 2.92 -5.49 8.12
C ASP A 94 3.65 -6.84 8.04
N VAL A 95 3.36 -7.76 8.96
CA VAL A 95 3.92 -9.13 8.91
C VAL A 95 3.52 -9.83 7.61
N SER A 96 2.25 -9.73 7.20
CA SER A 96 1.80 -10.33 5.94
C SER A 96 2.48 -9.71 4.71
N ARG A 97 2.84 -8.41 4.77
CA ARG A 97 3.59 -7.75 3.68
C ARG A 97 5.01 -8.28 3.58
N GLU A 98 5.65 -8.61 4.70
CA GLU A 98 7.01 -9.18 4.73
C GLU A 98 7.05 -10.64 4.24
N ASP A 99 6.01 -11.41 4.53
CA ASP A 99 5.91 -12.83 4.14
C ASP A 99 5.54 -13.04 2.66
N LEU A 100 4.86 -12.07 2.05
CA LEU A 100 4.53 -12.13 0.63
C LEU A 100 5.74 -11.72 -0.20
N PRO A 101 6.13 -12.50 -1.24
CA PRO A 101 7.08 -11.98 -2.21
C PRO A 101 6.53 -10.67 -2.78
N PRO A 102 7.38 -9.71 -3.18
CA PRO A 102 6.93 -8.42 -3.70
C PRO A 102 6.17 -8.57 -5.02
N ILE A 103 4.90 -8.99 -4.95
CA ILE A 103 3.94 -9.08 -6.04
C ILE A 103 3.23 -7.72 -6.11
N TRP A 104 3.98 -6.63 -6.28
CA TRP A 104 3.41 -5.28 -6.35
C TRP A 104 3.02 -4.89 -7.78
N ASP A 105 3.30 -5.77 -8.76
CA ASP A 105 3.18 -5.48 -10.19
C ASP A 105 2.47 -6.61 -10.94
N VAL A 106 1.26 -6.96 -10.49
CA VAL A 106 0.35 -7.76 -11.32
C VAL A 106 -0.75 -6.84 -11.79
N GLN A 107 -0.49 -6.25 -12.95
CA GLN A 107 -1.47 -5.47 -13.68
C GLN A 107 -2.61 -6.39 -14.14
N THR A 108 -3.74 -6.32 -13.43
CA THR A 108 -4.96 -7.07 -13.76
C THR A 108 -5.87 -6.31 -14.73
N ASP A 109 -5.77 -4.98 -14.74
CA ASP A 109 -6.51 -4.12 -15.67
C ASP A 109 -5.61 -3.69 -16.84
N TRP A 110 -5.71 -4.43 -17.94
CA TRP A 110 -5.00 -4.10 -19.18
C TRP A 110 -5.58 -2.89 -19.92
N SER A 111 -6.77 -2.40 -19.53
CA SER A 111 -7.34 -1.18 -20.10
C SER A 111 -6.72 0.10 -19.52
N ARG A 112 -6.02 -0.01 -18.37
CA ARG A 112 -5.35 1.10 -17.68
C ARG A 112 -3.97 0.66 -17.19
N PRO A 113 -2.99 0.57 -18.10
CA PRO A 113 -1.67 0.11 -17.72
C PRO A 113 -1.02 1.01 -16.68
N VAL A 114 -0.22 0.40 -15.80
CA VAL A 114 0.62 1.12 -14.84
C VAL A 114 1.64 1.92 -15.64
N ALA A 115 1.39 3.21 -15.79
CA ALA A 115 2.26 4.14 -16.51
C ALA A 115 2.80 5.21 -15.55
N PHE A 116 3.94 5.80 -15.89
CA PHE A 116 4.47 6.93 -15.14
C PHE A 116 3.48 8.11 -15.17
N THR A 117 3.32 8.78 -14.03
CA THR A 117 2.51 10.00 -13.97
C THR A 117 3.16 11.10 -14.82
N GLU A 118 2.36 12.05 -15.34
CA GLU A 118 2.88 13.20 -16.09
C GLU A 118 3.92 14.01 -15.28
N ALA A 119 3.73 14.10 -13.95
CA ALA A 119 4.67 14.76 -13.06
C ALA A 119 6.03 14.06 -13.06
N THR A 120 6.04 12.72 -13.02
CA THR A 120 7.26 11.91 -13.10
C THR A 120 7.94 12.06 -14.46
N LEU A 121 7.17 12.05 -15.56
CA LEU A 121 7.71 12.25 -16.91
C LEU A 121 8.34 13.64 -17.06
N LYS A 122 7.71 14.68 -16.51
CA LYS A 122 8.24 16.06 -16.54
C LYS A 122 9.53 16.19 -15.72
N ALA A 123 9.59 15.60 -14.53
CA ALA A 123 10.80 15.59 -13.70
C ALA A 123 11.97 14.90 -14.41
N ARG A 124 11.71 13.76 -15.06
CA ARG A 124 12.71 13.02 -15.86
C ARG A 124 13.21 13.84 -17.06
N ALA A 125 12.31 14.49 -17.78
CA ALA A 125 12.68 15.36 -18.89
C ALA A 125 13.55 16.54 -18.43
N GLY A 126 13.22 17.15 -17.28
CA GLY A 126 14.03 18.21 -16.67
C GLY A 126 15.42 17.76 -16.25
N ALA A 127 15.59 16.48 -15.91
CA ALA A 127 16.88 15.88 -15.58
C ALA A 127 17.68 15.40 -16.81
N GLY A 128 17.19 15.66 -18.03
CA GLY A 128 17.82 15.18 -19.27
C GLY A 128 17.77 13.65 -19.43
N ALA A 129 16.92 12.97 -18.67
CA ALA A 129 16.78 11.53 -18.76
C ALA A 129 16.13 11.12 -20.09
N VAL A 130 16.52 9.96 -20.61
CA VAL A 130 15.90 9.39 -21.81
C VAL A 130 14.39 9.27 -21.58
N ARG A 131 13.62 9.83 -22.54
CA ARG A 131 12.16 9.77 -22.54
C ARG A 131 11.72 8.31 -22.45
N VAL A 132 10.93 7.99 -21.43
CA VAL A 132 10.21 6.71 -21.35
C VAL A 132 9.14 6.74 -22.43
N ARG A 133 9.19 5.76 -23.33
CA ARG A 133 8.23 5.57 -24.42
C ARG A 133 7.60 4.20 -24.23
N ASP A 134 6.38 4.06 -24.74
CA ASP A 134 5.69 2.77 -24.74
C ASP A 134 6.29 1.83 -25.79
N ASP A 135 6.99 2.38 -26.79
CA ASP A 135 7.69 1.66 -27.84
C ASP A 135 9.22 1.87 -27.79
N ALA A 136 9.97 0.77 -27.94
CA ALA A 136 11.42 0.85 -28.08
C ALA A 136 11.79 1.42 -29.47
N MET A 137 12.81 2.26 -29.52
CA MET A 137 13.37 2.79 -30.78
C MET A 137 14.58 1.99 -31.20
N VAL A 138 14.73 1.78 -32.50
CA VAL A 138 15.94 1.22 -33.09
C VAL A 138 17.06 2.27 -33.00
N GLY A 139 18.16 1.90 -32.34
CA GLY A 139 19.32 2.78 -32.13
C GLY A 139 20.09 3.12 -33.40
N ASP A 140 21.05 4.02 -33.26
CA ASP A 140 21.90 4.48 -34.35
C ASP A 140 22.78 3.35 -34.92
N GLY A 141 23.11 3.45 -36.21
CA GLY A 141 23.95 2.47 -36.91
C GLY A 141 23.19 1.28 -37.52
N GLN A 142 21.86 1.24 -37.40
CA GLN A 142 21.02 0.16 -37.93
C GLN A 142 20.47 0.45 -39.35
N GLY A 143 21.19 1.28 -40.11
CA GLY A 143 20.85 1.65 -41.48
C GLY A 143 19.46 2.28 -41.59
N ARG A 144 18.64 1.81 -42.55
CA ARG A 144 17.29 2.34 -42.83
C ARG A 144 16.29 2.17 -41.67
N TRP A 145 16.64 1.38 -40.66
CA TRP A 145 15.80 1.14 -39.50
C TRP A 145 16.06 2.12 -38.35
N THR A 146 17.19 2.83 -38.41
CA THR A 146 17.59 3.82 -37.40
C THR A 146 16.49 4.84 -37.16
N GLY A 147 16.11 5.02 -35.89
CA GLY A 147 15.09 6.01 -35.52
C GLY A 147 13.66 5.59 -35.83
N LEU A 148 13.40 4.34 -36.25
CA LEU A 148 12.05 3.76 -36.28
C LEU A 148 11.71 3.07 -34.97
N PRO A 149 10.42 3.01 -34.58
CA PRO A 149 9.95 2.10 -33.54
C PRO A 149 10.20 0.64 -33.92
N PHE A 150 10.59 -0.18 -32.94
CA PHE A 150 10.77 -1.63 -33.13
C PHE A 150 9.51 -2.30 -33.69
N ALA A 151 8.33 -1.88 -33.22
CA ALA A 151 7.05 -2.40 -33.72
C ALA A 151 6.87 -2.16 -35.23
N GLN A 152 7.24 -0.97 -35.72
CA GLN A 152 7.16 -0.65 -37.15
C GLN A 152 8.21 -1.41 -37.97
N ALA A 153 9.43 -1.56 -37.45
CA ALA A 153 10.48 -2.33 -38.11
C ALA A 153 10.09 -3.82 -38.22
N GLN A 154 9.53 -4.39 -37.16
CA GLN A 154 9.07 -5.79 -37.11
C GLN A 154 7.86 -6.02 -38.02
N ALA A 155 6.92 -5.07 -38.09
CA ALA A 155 5.74 -5.18 -38.96
C ALA A 155 6.08 -5.34 -40.46
N VAL A 156 7.28 -4.94 -40.89
CA VAL A 156 7.73 -5.17 -42.27
C VAL A 156 7.99 -6.66 -42.55
N PHE A 157 8.50 -7.39 -41.56
CA PHE A 157 8.87 -8.81 -41.66
C PHE A 157 7.75 -9.74 -41.21
N TYR A 158 6.98 -9.32 -40.22
CA TYR A 158 5.95 -10.13 -39.56
C TYR A 158 4.58 -9.51 -39.82
N ARG A 159 4.12 -9.61 -41.06
CA ARG A 159 2.86 -8.99 -41.51
C ARG A 159 1.62 -9.73 -41.02
N ASP A 160 1.81 -10.96 -40.58
CA ASP A 160 0.82 -11.99 -40.29
C ASP A 160 0.93 -12.51 -38.84
N ILE A 161 1.85 -11.97 -38.04
CA ILE A 161 1.92 -12.28 -36.61
C ILE A 161 0.87 -11.44 -35.88
N GLU A 162 -0.23 -12.10 -35.51
CA GLU A 162 -1.20 -11.59 -34.55
C GLU A 162 -0.98 -12.26 -33.19
N PRO A 163 -1.27 -11.57 -32.06
CA PRO A 163 -1.27 -12.20 -30.75
C PRO A 163 -2.21 -13.42 -30.75
N LEU A 164 -1.67 -14.60 -30.43
CA LEU A 164 -2.45 -15.82 -30.35
C LEU A 164 -3.37 -15.76 -29.12
N VAL A 165 -4.64 -15.38 -29.33
CA VAL A 165 -5.65 -15.37 -28.26
C VAL A 165 -6.26 -16.75 -28.13
N LEU A 166 -5.77 -17.53 -27.16
CA LEU A 166 -6.32 -18.85 -26.85
C LEU A 166 -7.50 -18.73 -25.89
N LYS A 167 -8.64 -19.32 -26.25
CA LYS A 167 -9.78 -19.53 -25.34
C LYS A 167 -9.56 -20.80 -24.51
N ALA A 168 -8.47 -20.85 -23.75
CA ALA A 168 -8.10 -21.98 -22.91
C ALA A 168 -7.86 -21.52 -21.47
N ALA A 169 -8.04 -22.42 -20.51
CA ALA A 169 -7.73 -22.10 -19.13
C ALA A 169 -6.21 -21.93 -18.97
N PRO A 170 -5.71 -21.00 -18.11
CA PRO A 170 -4.28 -20.72 -17.99
C PRO A 170 -3.39 -21.96 -17.74
N GLY A 171 -3.91 -22.96 -17.00
CA GLY A 171 -3.20 -24.21 -16.74
C GLY A 171 -2.97 -25.07 -17.99
N GLU A 172 -3.93 -25.11 -18.91
CA GLU A 172 -3.84 -25.88 -20.16
C GLU A 172 -2.84 -25.23 -21.14
N VAL A 173 -2.77 -23.90 -21.15
CA VAL A 173 -1.81 -23.15 -21.97
C VAL A 173 -0.38 -23.37 -21.48
N ALA A 174 -0.16 -23.39 -20.16
CA ALA A 174 1.14 -23.62 -19.57
C ALA A 174 1.68 -25.03 -19.83
N GLU A 175 0.83 -26.07 -19.73
CA GLU A 175 1.24 -27.45 -20.04
C GLU A 175 1.60 -27.64 -21.53
N ALA A 176 0.91 -26.95 -22.44
CA ALA A 176 1.18 -27.05 -23.87
C ALA A 176 2.51 -26.39 -24.29
N ALA A 177 2.93 -25.32 -23.60
CA ALA A 177 4.16 -24.60 -23.91
C ALA A 177 5.46 -25.28 -23.40
N VAL A 178 5.32 -26.26 -22.49
CA VAL A 178 6.45 -27.00 -21.90
C VAL A 178 6.83 -28.24 -22.73
N ARG A 179 6.05 -28.57 -23.77
CA ARG A 179 6.37 -29.64 -24.74
C ARG A 179 7.09 -29.07 -25.96
#